data_AF-A0A517PLM2-F1
#
_entry.id   AF-A0A517PLM2-F1
#
_cell.length_a   1.000
_cell.length_b   1.000
_cell.length_c   1.000
_cell.angle_alpha   90.00
_cell.angle_beta   90.00
_cell.angle_gamma   90.00
#
_symmetry.space_group_name_H-M   'P 1'
#
loop_
_entity.id
_entity.type
_entity.pdbx_description
1 polymer ?
#
loop_
_entity_poly.entity_id
_entity_poly.type
_entity_poly.pdbx_seq_one_letter_code
_entity_poly.pdbx_strand_id
1 'polypeptide(L)'
;MSSMKSEIKACVSQWLGDELDEQLASNGFSRRKNALTYSRKLPKADQRIEVVIEIHPSDCPNAAAAIYPWLEVSMDSVNSVAKEMVDGDETLLGGGPDTTLREPIEFTSPKGIGSRWFIYQPDSVPGVISEMQCFLQQWGIPFLDYYISPDAICDAYDHGDERVINDRSYKIRVVAAMVLLNRVSDAMQVLEKWFGKAGPRRQYRSVFRYLESRSATT
;
A
#
# COMPACT_ATOMS: atom_id res chain seq x y z
N MET A 1 -22.68 -22.86 4.17
CA MET A 1 -21.81 -21.75 3.71
C MET A 1 -20.62 -21.47 4.65
N SER A 2 -20.76 -21.55 5.98
CA SER A 2 -19.64 -21.33 6.93
C SER A 2 -18.42 -22.29 6.72
N SER A 3 -18.66 -23.55 6.34
CA SER A 3 -17.62 -24.60 6.21
C SER A 3 -16.59 -24.32 5.11
N MET A 4 -17.03 -23.94 3.91
CA MET A 4 -16.15 -23.81 2.75
C MET A 4 -15.18 -22.63 2.88
N LYS A 5 -15.63 -21.51 3.46
CA LYS A 5 -14.75 -20.36 3.73
C LYS A 5 -13.64 -20.74 4.72
N SER A 6 -13.96 -21.46 5.78
CA SER A 6 -12.96 -21.92 6.75
C SER A 6 -12.01 -22.96 6.17
N GLU A 7 -12.50 -23.87 5.32
CA GLU A 7 -11.68 -24.88 4.65
C GLU A 7 -10.70 -24.25 3.67
N ILE A 8 -11.17 -23.36 2.78
CA ILE A 8 -10.31 -22.65 1.83
C ILE A 8 -9.29 -21.80 2.58
N LYS A 9 -9.70 -21.06 3.61
CA LYS A 9 -8.77 -20.25 4.41
C LYS A 9 -7.72 -21.11 5.10
N ALA A 10 -8.10 -22.26 5.67
CA ALA A 10 -7.16 -23.18 6.31
C ALA A 10 -6.15 -23.74 5.30
N CYS A 11 -6.64 -24.16 4.13
CA CYS A 11 -5.82 -24.69 3.04
C CYS A 11 -4.82 -23.62 2.54
N VAL A 12 -5.32 -22.42 2.22
CA VAL A 12 -4.47 -21.29 1.80
C VAL A 12 -3.42 -20.98 2.87
N SER A 13 -3.84 -20.86 4.13
CA SER A 13 -2.92 -20.52 5.20
C SER A 13 -1.84 -21.58 5.46
N GLN A 14 -2.14 -22.85 5.19
CA GLN A 14 -1.18 -23.94 5.26
C GLN A 14 -0.16 -23.81 4.12
N TRP A 15 -0.62 -23.68 2.87
CA TRP A 15 0.25 -23.56 1.70
C TRP A 15 1.10 -22.30 1.69
N LEU A 16 0.61 -21.19 2.26
CA LEU A 16 1.44 -20.03 2.57
C LEU A 16 2.65 -20.40 3.45
N GLY A 17 2.45 -21.31 4.41
CA GLY A 17 3.51 -21.80 5.28
C GLY A 17 4.51 -22.69 4.58
N ASP A 18 4.00 -23.58 3.72
CA ASP A 18 4.81 -24.58 3.05
C ASP A 18 5.68 -23.96 1.92
N GLU A 19 5.18 -22.95 1.21
CA GLU A 19 5.83 -22.42 -0.01
C GLU A 19 6.34 -20.98 0.10
N LEU A 20 5.69 -20.13 0.90
CA LEU A 20 5.93 -18.68 0.87
C LEU A 20 6.67 -18.15 2.10
N ASP A 21 6.54 -18.80 3.26
CA ASP A 21 7.14 -18.31 4.51
C ASP A 21 8.67 -18.21 4.44
N GLU A 22 9.37 -19.21 3.91
CA GLU A 22 10.85 -19.17 3.80
C GLU A 22 11.30 -18.05 2.87
N GLN A 23 10.63 -17.90 1.73
CA GLN A 23 10.98 -16.90 0.72
C GLN A 23 10.67 -15.47 1.18
N LEU A 24 9.59 -15.26 1.94
CA LEU A 24 9.30 -13.95 2.51
C LEU A 24 10.17 -13.66 3.74
N ALA A 25 10.56 -14.68 4.51
CA ALA A 25 11.52 -14.54 5.59
C ALA A 25 12.89 -14.05 5.10
N SER A 26 13.37 -14.53 3.94
CA SER A 26 14.61 -14.02 3.35
C SER A 26 14.54 -12.54 2.95
N ASN A 27 13.34 -11.97 2.84
CA ASN A 27 13.07 -10.56 2.55
C ASN A 27 12.64 -9.77 3.81
N GLY A 28 12.86 -10.34 5.00
CA GLY A 28 12.60 -9.71 6.30
C GLY A 28 11.15 -9.75 6.76
N PHE A 29 10.26 -10.42 6.03
CA PHE A 29 8.87 -10.59 6.43
C PHE A 29 8.69 -11.74 7.40
N SER A 30 7.68 -11.63 8.25
CA SER A 30 7.26 -12.68 9.16
C SER A 30 5.74 -12.80 9.15
N ARG A 31 5.23 -14.00 9.41
CA ARG A 31 3.81 -14.29 9.51
C ARG A 31 3.55 -15.14 10.74
N ARG A 32 2.49 -14.83 11.48
CA ARG A 32 2.04 -15.69 12.58
C ARG A 32 1.41 -16.95 12.00
N LYS A 33 1.54 -18.08 12.70
CA LYS A 33 0.86 -19.32 12.33
C LYS A 33 -0.63 -19.06 12.07
N ASN A 34 -1.13 -19.59 10.96
CA ASN A 34 -2.51 -19.47 10.50
C ASN A 34 -2.97 -18.05 10.08
N ALA A 35 -2.07 -17.06 10.05
CA ALA A 35 -2.39 -15.71 9.58
C ALA A 35 -2.34 -15.63 8.04
N LEU A 36 -2.99 -14.63 7.48
CA LEU A 36 -2.94 -14.30 6.04
C LEU A 36 -2.13 -13.03 5.78
N THR A 37 -1.44 -12.52 6.80
CA THR A 37 -0.73 -11.25 6.74
C THR A 37 0.73 -11.47 7.07
N TYR A 38 1.60 -11.10 6.15
CA TYR A 38 3.03 -10.96 6.38
C TYR A 38 3.32 -9.53 6.78
N SER A 39 4.25 -9.35 7.71
CA SER A 39 4.70 -8.03 8.16
C SER A 39 6.21 -7.99 8.25
N ARG A 40 6.81 -6.86 7.85
CA ARG A 40 8.21 -6.53 8.16
C ARG A 40 8.30 -5.12 8.74
N LYS A 41 9.27 -4.94 9.63
CA LYS A 41 9.61 -3.65 10.22
C LYS A 41 10.95 -3.20 9.69
N LEU A 42 11.01 -1.98 9.17
CA LEU A 42 12.21 -1.32 8.69
C LEU A 42 12.45 -0.04 9.51
N PRO A 43 13.66 0.55 9.49
CA PRO A 43 13.95 1.74 10.31
C PRO A 43 13.03 2.94 10.09
N LYS A 44 12.48 3.09 8.88
CA LYS A 44 11.63 4.23 8.49
C LYS A 44 10.23 3.83 8.01
N ALA A 45 9.91 2.53 7.97
CA ALA A 45 8.66 2.03 7.43
C ALA A 45 8.27 0.67 8.02
N ASP A 46 7.00 0.48 8.33
CA ASP A 46 6.38 -0.81 8.54
C ASP A 46 5.65 -1.22 7.25
N GLN A 47 5.78 -2.49 6.85
CA GLN A 47 5.20 -2.97 5.60
C GLN A 47 4.44 -4.27 5.79
N ARG A 48 3.36 -4.44 5.04
CA ARG A 48 2.51 -5.63 5.10
C ARG A 48 2.13 -6.14 3.72
N ILE A 49 1.96 -7.45 3.64
CA ILE A 49 1.33 -8.16 2.52
C ILE A 49 0.14 -8.89 3.12
N GLU A 50 -1.08 -8.46 2.79
CA GLU A 50 -2.33 -9.06 3.23
C GLU A 50 -2.91 -9.91 2.12
N VAL A 51 -2.93 -11.23 2.29
CA VAL A 51 -3.58 -12.17 1.38
C VAL A 51 -5.09 -12.14 1.62
N VAL A 52 -5.82 -11.39 0.79
CA VAL A 52 -7.28 -11.31 0.88
C VAL A 52 -7.91 -12.49 0.14
N ILE A 53 -8.87 -13.15 0.79
CA ILE A 53 -9.63 -14.26 0.21
C ILE A 53 -11.09 -13.81 0.07
N GLU A 54 -11.57 -13.76 -1.17
CA GLU A 54 -12.97 -13.56 -1.51
C GLU A 54 -13.62 -14.92 -1.80
N ILE A 55 -14.76 -15.22 -1.19
CA ILE A 55 -15.49 -16.47 -1.43
C ILE A 55 -16.62 -16.18 -2.42
N HIS A 56 -16.78 -17.04 -3.43
CA HIS A 56 -17.72 -16.86 -4.53
C HIS A 56 -17.58 -15.48 -5.19
N PRO A 57 -16.41 -15.22 -5.81
CA PRO A 57 -16.13 -13.92 -6.42
C PRO A 57 -17.15 -13.60 -7.51
N SER A 58 -17.75 -12.40 -7.45
CA SER A 58 -18.84 -12.01 -8.35
C SER A 58 -18.42 -11.89 -9.83
N ASP A 59 -17.14 -11.60 -10.06
CA ASP A 59 -16.49 -11.49 -11.37
C ASP A 59 -16.13 -12.85 -11.99
N CYS A 60 -16.12 -13.93 -11.20
CA CYS A 60 -15.92 -15.29 -11.69
C CYS A 60 -16.87 -16.26 -10.97
N PRO A 61 -18.15 -16.35 -11.37
CA PRO A 61 -19.17 -17.13 -10.65
C PRO A 61 -18.87 -18.63 -10.51
N ASN A 62 -18.01 -19.17 -11.38
CA ASN A 62 -17.61 -20.57 -11.36
C ASN A 62 -16.49 -20.87 -10.34
N ALA A 63 -15.82 -19.85 -9.78
CA ALA A 63 -14.78 -20.02 -8.79
C ALA A 63 -15.36 -20.18 -7.38
N ALA A 64 -14.73 -21.03 -6.57
CA ALA A 64 -15.05 -21.17 -5.15
C ALA A 64 -14.51 -19.98 -4.34
N ALA A 65 -13.32 -19.48 -4.70
CA ALA A 65 -12.72 -18.30 -4.10
C ALA A 65 -11.79 -17.56 -5.08
N ALA A 66 -11.39 -16.35 -4.71
CA ALA A 66 -10.28 -15.62 -5.31
C ALA A 66 -9.30 -15.16 -4.22
N ILE A 67 -8.00 -15.24 -4.53
CA ILE A 67 -6.93 -14.61 -3.76
C ILE A 67 -6.54 -13.31 -4.45
N TYR A 68 -6.53 -12.22 -3.68
CA TYR A 68 -6.17 -10.91 -4.17
C TYR A 68 -5.39 -10.10 -3.12
N PRO A 69 -4.06 -10.22 -3.08
CA PRO A 69 -3.25 -9.59 -2.06
C PRO A 69 -3.25 -8.06 -2.11
N TRP A 70 -3.11 -7.46 -0.94
CA TRP A 70 -2.92 -6.02 -0.75
C TRP A 70 -1.55 -5.76 -0.14
N LEU A 71 -0.88 -4.73 -0.63
CA LEU A 71 0.39 -4.26 -0.12
C LEU A 71 0.17 -2.97 0.67
N GLU A 72 0.83 -2.85 1.81
CA GLU A 72 0.73 -1.68 2.68
C GLU A 72 2.12 -1.22 3.09
N VAL A 73 2.35 0.10 3.06
CA VAL A 73 3.50 0.76 3.69
C VAL A 73 2.98 1.82 4.64
N SER A 74 3.52 1.83 5.85
CA SER A 74 3.26 2.83 6.87
C SER A 74 4.58 3.47 7.30
N MET A 75 4.68 4.78 7.17
CA MET A 75 5.82 5.59 7.60
C MET A 75 5.34 6.59 8.63
N ASP A 76 5.54 6.27 9.92
CA ASP A 76 5.03 7.07 11.04
C ASP A 76 5.43 8.55 10.95
N SER A 77 6.66 8.84 10.51
CA SER A 77 7.13 10.21 10.32
C SER A 77 6.30 10.97 9.29
N VAL A 78 6.05 10.36 8.12
CA VAL A 78 5.24 10.95 7.03
C VAL A 78 3.81 11.13 7.48
N ASN A 79 3.22 10.11 8.11
CA ASN A 79 1.85 10.14 8.57
C ASN A 79 1.63 11.19 9.67
N SER A 80 2.61 11.37 10.56
CA SER A 80 2.56 12.40 11.60
C SER A 80 2.54 13.81 11.00
N VAL A 81 3.44 14.10 10.05
CA VAL A 81 3.43 15.41 9.37
C VAL A 81 2.16 15.61 8.55
N ALA A 82 1.66 14.55 7.89
CA ALA A 82 0.39 14.63 7.16
C ALA A 82 -0.79 14.99 8.08
N LYS A 83 -0.86 14.41 9.29
CA LYS A 83 -1.87 14.74 10.32
C LYS A 83 -1.77 16.18 10.80
N GLU A 84 -0.55 16.66 11.05
CA GLU A 84 -0.33 18.07 11.43
C GLU A 84 -0.77 19.02 10.31
N MET A 85 -0.44 18.71 9.06
CA MET A 85 -0.80 19.52 7.89
C MET A 85 -2.31 19.68 7.73
N VAL A 86 -3.09 18.64 8.06
CA VAL A 86 -4.55 18.70 7.98
C VAL A 86 -5.22 19.24 9.24
N ASP A 87 -4.45 19.70 10.24
CA ASP A 87 -4.96 20.21 11.52
C ASP A 87 -5.87 19.19 12.24
N GLY A 88 -5.49 17.90 12.15
CA GLY A 88 -6.26 16.79 12.73
C GLY A 88 -7.53 16.38 11.97
N ASP A 89 -7.89 17.04 10.87
CA ASP A 89 -9.00 16.59 10.00
C ASP A 89 -8.58 15.39 9.13
N GLU A 90 -8.53 14.22 9.75
CA GLU A 90 -8.12 12.97 9.11
C GLU A 90 -9.02 12.53 7.96
N THR A 91 -10.22 13.12 7.80
CA THR A 91 -11.08 12.86 6.65
C THR A 91 -10.43 13.31 5.33
N LEU A 92 -9.52 14.28 5.40
CA LEU A 92 -8.70 14.73 4.28
C LEU A 92 -7.59 13.75 3.90
N LEU A 93 -7.24 12.82 4.80
CA LEU A 93 -6.14 11.88 4.62
C LEU A 93 -6.54 10.56 3.99
N GLY A 94 -7.82 10.19 3.88
CA GLY A 94 -8.33 8.99 3.16
C GLY A 94 -7.70 7.63 3.56
N GLY A 95 -8.47 6.54 3.52
CA GLY A 95 -7.90 5.18 3.69
C GLY A 95 -7.27 4.84 5.05
N GLY A 96 -7.33 5.75 6.04
CA GLY A 96 -6.78 5.57 7.38
C GLY A 96 -5.58 6.48 7.65
N PRO A 97 -5.50 7.12 8.82
CA PRO A 97 -4.51 8.16 9.09
C PRO A 97 -3.08 7.62 9.35
N ASP A 98 -2.95 6.30 9.58
CA ASP A 98 -1.69 5.63 9.90
C ASP A 98 -1.10 4.83 8.74
N THR A 99 -1.74 4.86 7.57
CA THR A 99 -1.28 4.16 6.37
C THR A 99 -0.63 5.16 5.44
N THR A 100 0.56 4.90 4.89
CA THR A 100 1.19 5.81 3.92
C THR A 100 0.78 5.47 2.48
N LEU A 101 0.78 4.19 2.14
CA LEU A 101 0.19 3.68 0.91
C LEU A 101 -0.44 2.31 1.19
N ARG A 102 -1.57 2.03 0.55
CA ARG A 102 -2.21 0.72 0.65
C ARG A 102 -2.98 0.43 -0.62
N GLU A 103 -2.50 -0.54 -1.37
CA GLU A 103 -2.98 -0.78 -2.72
C GLU A 103 -3.01 -2.27 -3.05
N PRO A 104 -3.88 -2.68 -3.96
CA PRO A 104 -3.85 -4.04 -4.45
C PRO A 104 -2.53 -4.34 -5.17
N ILE A 105 -2.09 -5.60 -5.08
CA ILE A 105 -0.80 -6.04 -5.64
C ILE A 105 -0.70 -5.83 -7.16
N GLU A 106 -1.84 -5.73 -7.86
CA GLU A 106 -1.90 -5.53 -9.31
C GLU A 106 -1.14 -4.30 -9.80
N PHE A 107 -1.13 -3.22 -9.01
CA PHE A 107 -0.50 -1.95 -9.38
C PHE A 107 1.03 -2.03 -9.40
N THR A 108 1.62 -3.07 -8.80
CA THR A 108 3.09 -3.24 -8.80
C THR A 108 3.65 -3.78 -10.10
N SER A 109 2.79 -4.28 -11.00
CA SER A 109 3.17 -4.91 -12.26
C SER A 109 2.75 -4.09 -13.48
N PRO A 110 3.33 -4.33 -14.67
CA PRO A 110 2.82 -3.78 -15.91
C PRO A 110 1.34 -4.13 -16.15
N LYS A 111 0.61 -3.23 -16.80
CA LYS A 111 -0.80 -3.43 -17.13
C LYS A 111 -1.00 -4.72 -17.93
N GLY A 112 -2.01 -5.50 -17.54
CA GLY A 112 -2.39 -6.75 -18.23
C GLY A 112 -1.74 -8.01 -17.65
N ILE A 113 -0.85 -7.91 -16.66
CA ILE A 113 -0.38 -9.06 -15.89
C ILE A 113 -1.45 -9.45 -14.86
N GLY A 114 -1.84 -10.72 -14.85
CA GLY A 114 -2.79 -11.26 -13.89
C GLY A 114 -2.24 -11.25 -12.46
N SER A 115 -3.01 -10.69 -11.55
CA SER A 115 -2.65 -10.43 -10.14
C SER A 115 -3.72 -10.90 -9.15
N ARG A 116 -4.77 -11.54 -9.68
CA ARG A 116 -5.92 -12.07 -8.98
C ARG A 116 -6.08 -13.53 -9.38
N TRP A 117 -6.02 -14.42 -8.41
CA TRP A 117 -5.96 -15.86 -8.65
C TRP A 117 -7.22 -16.54 -8.18
N PHE A 118 -7.83 -17.36 -9.04
CA PHE A 118 -9.08 -18.03 -8.73
C PHE A 118 -8.83 -19.47 -8.26
N ILE A 119 -9.53 -19.85 -7.19
CA ILE A 119 -9.56 -21.20 -6.65
C ILE A 119 -10.89 -21.82 -7.06
N TYR A 120 -10.84 -22.86 -7.88
CA TYR A 120 -12.03 -23.61 -8.28
C TYR A 120 -12.32 -24.76 -7.32
N GLN A 121 -11.26 -25.41 -6.82
CA GLN A 121 -11.30 -26.53 -5.88
C GLN A 121 -10.10 -26.48 -4.93
N PRO A 122 -10.17 -27.08 -3.72
CA PRO A 122 -9.07 -27.00 -2.74
C PRO A 122 -7.71 -27.52 -3.22
N ASP A 123 -7.70 -28.47 -4.15
CA ASP A 123 -6.50 -29.03 -4.78
C ASP A 123 -5.77 -28.04 -5.72
N SER A 124 -6.43 -26.97 -6.16
CA SER A 124 -5.81 -25.91 -6.98
C SER A 124 -5.02 -24.88 -6.16
N VAL A 125 -5.19 -24.86 -4.84
CA VAL A 125 -4.50 -23.92 -3.93
C VAL A 125 -2.98 -23.92 -4.08
N PRO A 126 -2.26 -25.07 -4.14
CA PRO A 126 -0.80 -25.07 -4.24
C PRO A 126 -0.31 -24.28 -5.46
N GLY A 127 -0.88 -24.56 -6.64
CA GLY A 127 -0.52 -23.87 -7.88
C GLY A 127 -0.80 -22.37 -7.83
N VAL A 128 -1.93 -21.97 -7.25
CA VAL A 128 -2.27 -20.56 -7.02
C VAL A 128 -1.24 -19.87 -6.11
N ILE A 129 -0.79 -20.54 -5.04
CA ILE A 129 0.22 -19.97 -4.13
C ILE A 129 1.58 -19.87 -4.84
N SER A 130 1.97 -20.84 -5.66
CA SER A 130 3.19 -20.76 -6.46
C SER A 130 3.15 -19.62 -7.48
N GLU A 131 2.02 -19.40 -8.17
CA GLU A 131 1.87 -18.25 -9.08
C GLU A 131 1.96 -16.91 -8.34
N MET A 132 1.31 -16.80 -7.18
CA MET A 132 1.40 -15.63 -6.31
C MET A 132 2.84 -15.39 -5.83
N GLN A 133 3.56 -16.45 -5.49
CA GLN A 133 4.97 -16.38 -5.11
C GLN A 133 5.82 -15.78 -6.24
N CYS A 134 5.69 -16.28 -7.46
CA CYS A 134 6.40 -15.73 -8.62
C CYS A 134 6.07 -14.24 -8.84
N PHE A 135 4.80 -13.86 -8.71
CA PHE A 135 4.38 -12.46 -8.83
C PHE A 135 5.04 -11.59 -7.75
N LEU A 136 5.01 -12.03 -6.49
CA LEU A 136 5.60 -11.30 -5.38
C LEU A 136 7.10 -11.10 -5.58
N GLN A 137 7.82 -12.13 -6.01
CA GLN A 137 9.26 -12.03 -6.29
C GLN A 137 9.56 -11.03 -7.42
N GLN A 138 8.75 -11.06 -8.48
CA GLN A 138 9.02 -10.25 -9.65
C GLN A 138 8.62 -8.79 -9.48
N TRP A 139 7.52 -8.51 -8.77
CA TRP A 139 6.89 -7.18 -8.76
C TRP A 139 6.62 -6.65 -7.34
N GLY A 140 6.02 -7.47 -6.49
CA GLY A 140 5.56 -7.01 -5.16
C GLY A 140 6.70 -6.65 -4.21
N ILE A 141 7.72 -7.50 -4.10
CA ILE A 141 8.87 -7.29 -3.22
C ILE A 141 9.73 -6.13 -3.73
N PRO A 142 10.12 -6.04 -5.02
CA PRO A 142 10.83 -4.87 -5.53
C PRO A 142 10.11 -3.54 -5.31
N PHE A 143 8.77 -3.53 -5.42
CA PHE A 143 7.97 -2.36 -5.08
C PHE A 143 8.10 -2.00 -3.59
N LEU A 144 7.95 -2.97 -2.69
CA LEU A 144 8.08 -2.76 -1.25
C LEU A 144 9.51 -2.36 -0.85
N ASP A 145 10.54 -2.89 -1.50
CA ASP A 145 11.94 -2.53 -1.26
C ASP A 145 12.28 -1.11 -1.72
N TYR A 146 11.53 -0.58 -2.68
CA TYR A 146 11.66 0.81 -3.12
C TYR A 146 11.03 1.76 -2.10
N TYR A 147 9.80 1.51 -1.65
CA TYR A 147 9.06 2.38 -0.73
C TYR A 147 9.45 2.19 0.76
N ILE A 148 10.70 2.46 1.11
CA ILE A 148 11.23 2.25 2.47
C ILE A 148 11.49 3.54 3.25
N SER A 149 11.34 4.71 2.64
CA SER A 149 11.66 6.00 3.26
C SER A 149 10.86 7.17 2.67
N PRO A 150 10.81 8.33 3.35
CA PRO A 150 10.26 9.56 2.77
C PRO A 150 10.97 10.00 1.48
N ASP A 151 12.28 9.79 1.39
CA ASP A 151 13.08 10.05 0.18
C ASP A 151 12.53 9.26 -1.01
N ALA A 152 12.21 7.98 -0.82
CA ALA A 152 11.65 7.14 -1.87
C ALA A 152 10.27 7.62 -2.36
N ILE A 153 9.43 8.18 -1.47
CA ILE A 153 8.15 8.78 -1.87
C ILE A 153 8.39 9.98 -2.80
N CYS A 154 9.33 10.84 -2.44
CA CYS A 154 9.67 12.00 -3.26
C CYS A 154 10.29 11.58 -4.59
N ASP A 155 11.20 10.60 -4.57
CA ASP A 155 11.84 10.05 -5.76
C ASP A 155 10.81 9.43 -6.72
N ALA A 156 9.84 8.68 -6.19
CA ALA A 156 8.74 8.13 -6.96
C ALA A 156 7.89 9.21 -7.62
N TYR A 157 7.60 10.29 -6.90
CA TYR A 157 6.86 11.43 -7.44
C TYR A 157 7.66 12.14 -8.55
N ASP A 158 8.93 12.42 -8.28
CA ASP A 158 9.81 13.16 -9.19
C ASP A 158 10.02 12.40 -10.52
N HIS A 159 10.04 11.06 -10.48
CA HIS A 159 10.16 10.19 -11.66
C HIS A 159 8.83 9.71 -12.25
N GLY A 160 7.69 10.11 -11.67
CA GLY A 160 6.36 9.77 -12.19
C GLY A 160 6.02 8.29 -12.10
N ASP A 161 6.35 7.64 -10.98
CA ASP A 161 6.03 6.23 -10.74
C ASP A 161 4.51 5.99 -10.82
N GLU A 162 4.09 5.20 -11.82
CA GLU A 162 2.68 4.91 -12.08
C GLU A 162 2.14 3.74 -11.23
N ARG A 163 2.99 3.09 -10.44
CA ARG A 163 2.61 1.94 -9.59
C ARG A 163 1.85 2.34 -8.33
N VAL A 164 1.70 3.62 -8.06
CA VAL A 164 0.94 4.15 -6.90
C VAL A 164 -0.27 4.93 -7.38
N ILE A 165 -1.43 4.62 -6.81
CA ILE A 165 -2.68 5.31 -7.03
C ILE A 165 -2.55 6.75 -6.54
N ASN A 166 -2.53 7.67 -7.48
CA ASN A 166 -2.35 9.11 -7.24
C ASN A 166 -3.64 9.81 -6.77
N ASP A 167 -4.23 9.29 -5.68
CA ASP A 167 -5.41 9.85 -5.04
C ASP A 167 -5.08 11.07 -4.15
N ARG A 168 -6.09 11.63 -3.48
CA ARG A 168 -5.87 12.80 -2.62
C ARG A 168 -5.06 12.46 -1.35
N SER A 169 -5.25 11.26 -0.82
CA SER A 169 -4.57 10.75 0.38
C SER A 169 -3.06 10.66 0.16
N TYR A 170 -2.67 10.04 -0.94
CA TYR A 170 -1.27 9.89 -1.35
C TYR A 170 -0.63 11.25 -1.65
N LYS A 171 -1.34 12.15 -2.34
CA LYS A 171 -0.85 13.51 -2.62
C LYS A 171 -0.45 14.28 -1.35
N ILE A 172 -1.24 14.20 -0.29
CA ILE A 172 -0.88 14.86 0.98
C ILE A 172 0.37 14.22 1.58
N ARG A 173 0.56 12.91 1.45
CA ARG A 173 1.75 12.21 1.95
C ARG A 173 3.00 12.49 1.14
N VAL A 174 2.89 12.73 -0.17
CA VAL A 174 4.00 13.26 -0.98
C VAL A 174 4.44 14.63 -0.46
N VAL A 175 3.48 15.54 -0.22
CA VAL A 175 3.78 16.88 0.32
C VAL A 175 4.38 16.76 1.73
N ALA A 176 3.86 15.88 2.59
CA ALA A 176 4.41 15.62 3.92
C ALA A 176 5.85 15.07 3.88
N ALA A 177 6.14 14.15 2.96
CA ALA A 177 7.49 13.64 2.74
C ALA A 177 8.45 14.75 2.30
N MET A 178 8.04 15.64 1.39
CA MET A 178 8.84 16.79 0.98
C MET A 178 9.14 17.73 2.16
N VAL A 179 8.15 17.99 3.01
CA VAL A 179 8.34 18.81 4.23
C VAL A 179 9.34 18.17 5.18
N LEU A 180 9.25 16.85 5.42
CA LEU A 180 10.20 16.13 6.27
C LEU A 180 11.64 16.22 5.78
N LEU A 181 11.82 16.30 4.46
CA LEU A 181 13.12 16.44 3.81
C LEU A 181 13.55 17.90 3.64
N ASN A 182 12.88 18.84 4.32
CA ASN A 182 13.11 20.28 4.22
C ASN A 182 12.97 20.86 2.79
N ARG A 183 12.23 20.18 1.90
CA ARG A 183 11.89 20.64 0.54
C ARG A 183 10.60 21.48 0.55
N VAL A 184 10.48 22.46 1.45
CA VAL A 184 9.21 23.20 1.67
C VAL A 184 8.79 23.98 0.43
N SER A 185 9.73 24.58 -0.31
CA SER A 185 9.42 25.29 -1.56
C SER A 185 8.89 24.36 -2.66
N ASP A 186 9.45 23.14 -2.77
CA ASP A 186 8.93 22.13 -3.71
C ASP A 186 7.54 21.66 -3.27
N ALA A 187 7.37 21.38 -1.97
CA ALA A 187 6.11 20.98 -1.38
C ALA A 187 5.00 21.98 -1.70
N MET A 188 5.28 23.30 -1.61
CA MET A 188 4.34 24.35 -1.96
C MET A 188 3.99 24.34 -3.45
N GLN A 189 4.98 24.21 -4.34
CA GLN A 189 4.73 24.15 -5.79
C GLN A 189 3.86 22.94 -6.17
N VAL A 190 4.13 21.79 -5.56
CA VAL A 190 3.35 20.56 -5.77
C VAL A 190 1.93 20.71 -5.22
N LEU A 191 1.78 21.30 -4.04
CA LEU A 191 0.47 21.57 -3.44
C LEU A 191 -0.36 22.53 -4.31
N GLU A 192 0.24 23.60 -4.82
CA GLU A 192 -0.41 24.54 -5.75
C GLU A 192 -0.84 23.84 -7.04
N LYS A 193 0.03 23.01 -7.63
CA LYS A 193 -0.28 22.23 -8.83
C LYS A 193 -1.51 21.34 -8.64
N TRP A 194 -1.66 20.68 -7.50
CA TRP A 194 -2.76 19.73 -7.26
C TRP A 194 -4.01 20.36 -6.67
N PHE A 195 -3.88 21.36 -5.81
CA PHE A 195 -4.96 21.89 -4.99
C PHE A 195 -5.10 23.41 -5.06
N GLY A 196 -4.40 24.11 -5.97
CA GLY A 196 -4.43 25.59 -6.07
C GLY A 196 -5.76 26.17 -6.57
N LYS A 197 -6.62 25.38 -7.21
CA LYS A 197 -7.96 25.83 -7.65
C LYS A 197 -8.85 26.19 -6.45
N ALA A 198 -9.72 27.19 -6.59
CA ALA A 198 -10.50 27.77 -5.49
C ALA A 198 -11.21 26.75 -4.57
N GLY A 199 -11.86 25.73 -5.14
CA GLY A 199 -12.54 24.67 -4.38
C GLY A 199 -11.57 23.83 -3.55
N PRO A 200 -10.66 23.09 -4.18
CA PRO A 200 -9.60 22.34 -3.49
C PRO A 200 -8.78 23.18 -2.51
N ARG A 201 -8.40 24.41 -2.86
CA ARG A 201 -7.63 25.31 -1.99
C ARG A 201 -8.40 25.63 -0.70
N ARG A 202 -9.71 25.87 -0.81
CA ARG A 202 -10.58 26.10 0.35
C ARG A 202 -10.69 24.86 1.23
N GLN A 203 -10.76 23.67 0.63
CA GLN A 203 -10.83 22.38 1.32
C GLN A 203 -9.53 22.05 2.06
N TYR A 204 -8.37 22.22 1.41
CA TYR A 204 -7.05 21.89 1.94
C TYR A 204 -6.33 23.11 2.55
N ARG A 205 -7.10 24.08 3.06
CA ARG A 205 -6.55 25.36 3.54
C ARG A 205 -5.59 25.22 4.72
N SER A 206 -5.85 24.26 5.61
CA SER A 206 -4.93 23.91 6.72
C SER A 206 -3.56 23.54 6.19
N VAL A 207 -3.51 22.74 5.12
CA VAL A 207 -2.27 22.30 4.47
C VAL A 207 -1.48 23.48 3.89
N PHE A 208 -2.15 24.40 3.20
CA PHE A 208 -1.51 25.62 2.68
C PHE A 208 -0.91 26.47 3.82
N ARG A 209 -1.69 26.73 4.87
CA ARG A 209 -1.24 27.50 6.03
C ARG A 209 -0.04 26.85 6.74
N TYR A 210 -0.04 25.52 6.81
CA TYR A 210 1.05 24.76 7.41
C TYR A 210 2.37 24.97 6.65
N LEU A 211 2.34 24.98 5.31
CA LEU A 211 3.54 25.24 4.52
C LEU A 211 3.97 26.72 4.56
N GLU A 212 3.02 27.65 4.59
CA GLU A 212 3.27 29.09 4.71
C GLU A 212 4.03 29.42 6.01
N SER A 213 3.65 28.81 7.14
CA SER A 213 4.32 29.05 8.42
C SER A 213 5.75 28.52 8.47
N ARG A 214 6.04 27.40 7.79
CA ARG A 214 7.40 26.83 7.69
C ARG A 214 8.29 27.61 6.74
N SER A 215 7.72 28.19 5.69
CA SER A 215 8.45 29.03 4.74
C SER A 215 8.92 30.36 5.36
N ALA A 216 8.22 30.84 6.40
CA ALA A 216 8.60 32.06 7.12
C ALA A 216 9.71 31.86 8.18
N THR A 217 10.08 30.61 8.47
CA THR A 217 11.05 30.25 9.52
C THR A 217 12.41 29.86 8.95
N THR A 218 12.57 29.85 7.62
CA THR A 218 13.81 29.54 6.89
C THR A 218 14.39 30.82 6.30
#